data_AF-A0A9J6FBF4-F1
#
_entry.id   AF-A0A9J6FBF4-F1
#
_cell.length_a   1.000
_cell.length_b   1.000
_cell.length_c   1.000
_cell.angle_alpha   90.00
_cell.angle_beta   90.00
_cell.angle_gamma   90.00
#
_symmetry.space_group_name_H-M   'P 1'
#
loop_
_entity.id
_entity.type
_entity.pdbx_description
1 polymer ?
#
loop_
_entity_poly.entity_id
_entity_poly.type
_entity_poly.pdbx_seq_one_letter_code
_entity_poly.pdbx_strand_id
1 'polypeptide(L)'
;MLQPEDVLQTEVFAREQLKALSPTAATERKSNLVTSADDAPPDPTDESSFVIASLDCVNVLLSVVKCRVCGDSVTFTTGERAYGLSIKMVIACATCGDIASEWSSPCVKSDKKVNPFVMNILAARAMQTTGNHQTALNDVFASMIISHRGLHTKTWQGYVKEKLAPAATRAADNVMATSARSVRKLYDDLKLGNLGNISVTYDGSWMTRGHSSHIGVGVVIEPFTGLFLDFVTLSNFCAGCERGPKVGDPAYQAWKESRLSKKH
;
A
#
# COMPACT_ATOMS: atom_id res chain seq x y z
N MET A 1 -33.45 -22.66 -12.13
CA MET A 1 -33.12 -22.47 -13.56
C MET A 1 -33.98 -21.32 -14.03
N LEU A 2 -33.37 -20.21 -14.48
CA LEU A 2 -34.11 -19.01 -14.92
C LEU A 2 -35.00 -19.36 -16.12
N GLN A 3 -36.22 -18.81 -16.19
CA GLN A 3 -37.09 -19.05 -17.33
C GLN A 3 -36.52 -18.31 -18.57
N PRO A 4 -36.67 -18.84 -19.79
CA PRO A 4 -36.14 -18.21 -21.01
C PRO A 4 -36.61 -16.77 -21.22
N GLU A 5 -37.81 -16.43 -20.72
CA GLU A 5 -38.40 -15.10 -20.76
C GLU A 5 -37.68 -14.09 -19.84
N ASP A 6 -37.24 -14.52 -18.66
CA ASP A 6 -36.47 -13.70 -17.72
C ASP A 6 -35.09 -13.34 -18.30
N VAL A 7 -34.48 -14.29 -19.02
CA VAL A 7 -33.19 -14.09 -19.71
C VAL A 7 -33.34 -13.05 -20.82
N LEU A 8 -34.40 -13.14 -21.63
CA LEU A 8 -34.69 -12.21 -22.72
C LEU A 8 -34.97 -10.78 -22.20
N GLN A 9 -35.73 -10.64 -21.12
CA GLN A 9 -35.99 -9.32 -20.52
C GLN A 9 -34.71 -8.70 -19.96
N THR A 10 -33.86 -9.52 -19.32
CA THR A 10 -32.55 -9.10 -18.82
C THR A 10 -31.63 -8.65 -19.96
N GLU A 11 -31.61 -9.37 -21.09
CA GLU A 11 -30.81 -9.00 -22.26
C GLU A 11 -31.26 -7.69 -22.92
N VAL A 12 -32.58 -7.49 -23.06
CA VAL A 12 -33.12 -6.25 -23.66
C VAL A 12 -32.77 -5.05 -22.79
N PHE A 13 -33.01 -5.16 -21.48
CA PHE A 13 -32.66 -4.10 -20.53
C PHE A 13 -31.15 -3.84 -20.49
N ALA A 14 -30.33 -4.88 -20.50
CA ALA A 14 -28.87 -4.74 -20.54
C ALA A 14 -28.39 -3.99 -21.78
N ARG A 15 -29.01 -4.23 -22.94
CA ARG A 15 -28.71 -3.48 -24.17
C ARG A 15 -29.13 -2.01 -24.08
N GLU A 16 -30.24 -1.72 -23.42
CA GLU A 16 -30.69 -0.33 -23.19
C GLU A 16 -29.75 0.42 -22.24
N GLN A 17 -29.34 -0.20 -21.14
CA GLN A 17 -28.36 0.37 -20.23
C GLN A 17 -26.99 0.53 -20.89
N LEU A 18 -26.53 -0.45 -21.67
CA LEU A 18 -25.29 -0.33 -22.46
C LEU A 18 -25.36 0.85 -23.45
N LYS A 19 -26.50 1.09 -24.08
CA LYS A 19 -26.71 2.27 -24.93
C LYS A 19 -26.68 3.57 -24.12
N ALA A 20 -27.34 3.61 -22.96
CA ALA A 20 -27.34 4.77 -22.07
C ALA A 20 -25.95 5.10 -21.51
N LEU A 21 -25.12 4.07 -21.29
CA LEU A 21 -23.76 4.19 -20.77
C LEU A 21 -22.69 4.32 -21.87
N SER A 22 -23.05 4.13 -23.14
CA SER A 22 -22.15 4.29 -24.30
C SER A 22 -21.53 5.69 -24.47
N PRO A 23 -22.19 6.81 -24.07
CA PRO A 23 -21.60 8.15 -24.23
C PRO A 23 -20.43 8.40 -23.29
N THR A 24 -20.37 7.69 -22.16
CA THR A 24 -19.36 7.90 -21.12
C THR A 24 -18.34 6.76 -21.17
N ALA A 25 -17.06 7.12 -21.30
CA ALA A 25 -15.99 6.13 -21.32
C ALA A 25 -16.03 5.28 -20.04
N ALA A 26 -15.73 3.98 -20.16
CA ALA A 26 -15.71 3.08 -19.01
C ALA A 26 -14.73 3.57 -17.92
N THR A 27 -13.62 4.21 -18.32
CA THR A 27 -12.66 4.83 -17.40
C THR A 27 -13.28 6.00 -16.62
N GLU A 28 -14.04 6.86 -17.29
CA GLU A 28 -14.70 8.02 -16.69
C GLU A 28 -15.84 7.60 -15.75
N ARG A 29 -16.60 6.56 -16.11
CA ARG A 29 -17.60 5.96 -15.21
C ARG A 29 -16.95 5.40 -13.95
N LYS A 30 -15.83 4.68 -14.11
CA LYS A 30 -15.07 4.15 -12.98
C LYS A 30 -14.47 5.26 -12.12
N SER A 31 -13.92 6.32 -12.70
CA SER A 31 -13.38 7.45 -11.93
C SER A 31 -14.46 8.19 -11.16
N ASN A 32 -15.65 8.39 -11.75
CA ASN A 32 -16.77 9.07 -11.09
C ASN A 32 -17.32 8.26 -9.90
N LEU A 33 -17.31 6.93 -10.01
CA LEU A 33 -17.64 6.03 -8.91
C LEU A 33 -16.57 6.08 -7.81
N VAL A 34 -15.29 6.16 -8.17
CA VAL A 34 -14.17 6.28 -7.22
C VAL A 34 -14.17 7.64 -6.51
N THR A 35 -14.58 8.74 -7.14
CA THR A 35 -14.76 10.03 -6.43
C THR A 35 -15.94 10.04 -5.45
N SER A 36 -16.85 9.07 -5.54
CA SER A 36 -18.02 8.93 -4.65
C SER A 36 -17.90 7.82 -3.61
N ALA A 37 -16.99 6.86 -3.85
CA ALA A 37 -16.52 5.97 -2.81
C ALA A 37 -15.61 6.82 -1.96
N ASP A 38 -16.08 7.22 -0.77
CA ASP A 38 -15.30 7.92 0.25
C ASP A 38 -13.83 7.54 0.10
N ASP A 39 -13.01 8.46 -0.44
CA ASP A 39 -11.64 8.56 0.00
C ASP A 39 -11.82 8.65 1.50
N ALA A 40 -11.60 7.52 2.20
CA ALA A 40 -11.67 7.48 3.64
C ALA A 40 -10.91 8.74 4.05
N PRO A 41 -11.58 9.71 4.73
CA PRO A 41 -10.95 10.96 5.06
C PRO A 41 -9.57 10.58 5.59
N PRO A 42 -8.48 11.17 5.08
CA PRO A 42 -7.17 10.88 5.62
C PRO A 42 -7.36 10.90 7.13
N ASP A 43 -7.12 9.73 7.75
CA ASP A 43 -7.29 9.56 9.18
C ASP A 43 -6.69 10.83 9.83
N PRO A 44 -7.33 11.49 10.81
CA PRO A 44 -6.86 12.79 11.34
C PRO A 44 -5.49 12.72 12.05
N THR A 45 -4.69 11.70 11.74
CA THR A 45 -3.43 11.36 12.34
C THR A 45 -2.29 11.99 11.53
N ASP A 46 -1.96 13.19 11.99
CA ASP A 46 -0.70 13.92 11.82
C ASP A 46 -0.61 14.81 10.55
N GLU A 47 -0.89 16.12 10.71
CA GLU A 47 -0.66 17.21 9.72
C GLU A 47 0.82 17.40 9.32
N SER A 48 1.66 16.43 9.63
CA SER A 48 3.08 16.44 9.37
C SER A 48 3.36 16.40 7.87
N SER A 49 3.68 17.58 7.31
CA SER A 49 4.26 17.67 5.97
C SER A 49 5.74 17.28 6.00
N PHE A 50 6.20 16.55 4.98
CA PHE A 50 7.59 16.11 4.86
C PHE A 50 8.27 16.81 3.68
N VAL A 51 9.45 17.37 3.93
CA VAL A 51 10.25 18.10 2.93
C VAL A 51 11.64 17.48 2.83
N ILE A 52 12.13 17.32 1.60
CA ILE A 52 13.51 16.92 1.33
C ILE A 52 14.33 18.20 1.17
N ALA A 53 15.37 18.37 1.99
CA ALA A 53 16.25 19.54 1.98
C ALA A 53 17.72 19.14 2.07
N SER A 54 18.60 19.89 1.41
CA SER A 54 20.04 19.74 1.55
C SER A 54 20.50 20.30 2.90
N LEU A 55 21.35 19.56 3.60
CA LEU A 55 21.95 20.00 4.87
C LEU A 55 22.76 21.27 4.71
N ASP A 56 23.45 21.45 3.58
CA ASP A 56 24.24 22.67 3.33
C ASP A 56 23.34 23.88 3.23
N CYS A 57 22.17 23.76 2.57
CA CYS A 57 21.19 24.83 2.51
C CYS A 57 20.64 25.19 3.90
N VAL A 58 20.37 24.19 4.75
CA VAL A 58 19.95 24.42 6.14
C VAL A 58 21.05 25.13 6.92
N ASN A 59 22.31 24.74 6.76
CA ASN A 59 23.45 25.40 7.41
C ASN A 59 23.67 26.84 6.93
N VAL A 60 23.41 27.15 5.65
CA VAL A 60 23.41 28.53 5.16
C VAL A 60 22.32 29.35 5.87
N LEU A 61 21.11 28.81 6.05
CA LEU A 61 20.06 29.50 6.80
C LEU A 61 20.42 29.68 8.28
N LEU A 62 21.16 28.75 8.87
CA LEU A 62 21.62 28.85 10.25
C LEU A 62 22.77 29.83 10.46
N SER A 63 23.38 30.38 9.39
CA SER A 63 24.49 31.34 9.54
C SER A 63 24.09 32.62 10.28
N VAL A 64 22.80 32.97 10.26
CA VAL A 64 22.24 34.12 10.98
C VAL A 64 21.82 33.79 12.42
N VAL A 65 21.81 32.51 12.79
CA VAL A 65 21.41 32.03 14.11
C VAL A 65 22.64 31.91 15.01
N LYS A 66 22.51 32.37 16.25
CA LYS A 66 23.58 32.30 17.26
C LYS A 66 23.18 31.41 18.42
N CYS A 67 24.16 30.78 19.05
CA CYS A 67 23.98 29.99 20.25
C CYS A 67 23.43 30.88 21.37
N ARG A 68 22.31 30.49 21.97
CA ARG A 68 21.69 31.24 23.08
C ARG A 68 22.54 31.30 24.35
N VAL A 69 23.53 30.40 24.49
CA VAL A 69 24.35 30.28 25.71
C VAL A 69 25.63 31.12 25.59
N CYS A 70 26.41 30.94 24.51
CA CYS A 70 27.69 31.62 24.34
C CYS A 70 27.74 32.66 23.20
N GLY A 71 26.70 32.75 22.36
CA GLY A 71 26.68 33.67 21.22
C GLY A 71 27.44 33.19 19.97
N ASP A 72 28.11 32.05 20.01
CA ASP A 72 28.85 31.50 18.86
C ASP A 72 27.93 30.96 17.76
N SER A 73 28.53 30.59 16.62
CA SER A 73 27.83 29.94 15.51
C SER A 73 27.31 28.56 15.88
N VAL A 74 26.14 28.23 15.33
CA VAL A 74 25.54 26.90 15.40
C VAL A 74 25.58 26.22 14.04
N THR A 75 25.65 24.90 14.05
CA THR A 75 25.64 24.05 12.85
C THR A 75 24.62 22.94 13.01
N PHE A 76 23.95 22.62 11.91
CA PHE A 76 23.08 21.46 11.80
C PHE A 76 23.86 20.27 11.28
N THR A 77 23.79 19.16 12.01
CA THR A 77 24.45 17.90 11.68
C THR A 77 23.49 16.73 11.87
N THR A 78 23.90 15.55 11.40
CA THR A 78 23.19 14.29 11.62
C THR A 78 23.92 13.46 12.66
N GLY A 79 23.19 12.77 13.53
CA GLY A 79 23.76 11.76 14.40
C GLY A 79 24.31 10.56 13.62
N GLU A 80 25.19 9.79 14.26
CA GLU A 80 25.91 8.66 13.63
C GLU A 80 25.02 7.53 13.12
N ARG A 81 23.82 7.37 13.71
CA ARG A 81 22.91 6.28 13.39
C ARG A 81 21.71 6.76 12.58
N ALA A 82 21.50 6.11 11.44
CA ALA A 82 20.28 6.20 10.65
C ALA A 82 19.44 4.92 10.82
N TYR A 83 18.12 5.10 10.96
CA TYR A 83 17.15 4.01 10.94
C TYR A 83 16.32 4.11 9.66
N GLY A 84 16.88 3.55 8.60
CA GLY A 84 16.29 3.64 7.27
C GLY A 84 16.40 5.04 6.67
N LEU A 85 15.25 5.69 6.45
CA LEU A 85 15.18 7.09 6.00
C LEU A 85 15.10 8.09 7.16
N SER A 86 15.02 7.61 8.39
CA SER A 86 14.98 8.46 9.57
C SER A 86 16.37 8.63 10.16
N ILE A 87 16.76 9.89 10.37
CA ILE A 87 18.06 10.27 10.94
C ILE A 87 17.84 11.10 12.19
N LYS A 88 18.79 11.05 13.11
CA LYS A 88 18.81 11.97 14.25
C LYS A 88 19.35 13.31 13.78
N MET A 89 18.56 14.36 13.87
CA MET A 89 18.96 15.74 13.59
C MET A 89 19.55 16.35 14.85
N VAL A 90 20.67 17.06 14.72
CA VAL A 90 21.38 17.66 15.85
C VAL A 90 21.75 19.10 15.49
N ILE A 91 21.47 20.03 16.40
CA ILE A 91 22.01 21.39 16.37
C ILE A 91 23.14 21.45 17.39
N ALA A 92 24.34 21.71 16.93
CA ALA A 92 25.54 21.80 17.76
C ALA A 92 26.15 23.21 17.69
N CYS A 93 26.70 23.65 18.82
CA CYS A 93 27.51 24.85 18.93
C CYS A 93 28.99 24.47 18.99
N ALA A 94 29.86 25.25 18.34
CA ALA A 94 31.30 25.02 18.37
C ALA A 94 31.88 24.95 19.80
N THR A 95 31.36 25.80 20.71
CA THR A 95 31.85 25.90 22.09
C THR A 95 31.02 25.08 23.08
N CYS A 96 29.69 25.06 22.96
CA CYS A 96 28.81 24.37 23.91
C CYS A 96 28.55 22.90 23.59
N GLY A 97 28.91 22.42 22.40
CA GLY A 97 28.54 21.08 21.92
C GLY A 97 27.06 21.00 21.52
N ASP A 98 26.46 19.82 21.68
CA ASP A 98 25.07 19.54 21.29
C ASP A 98 24.06 20.39 22.08
N ILE A 99 23.30 21.23 21.39
CA ILE A 99 22.27 22.10 21.99
C ILE A 99 20.91 21.40 22.02
N ALA A 100 20.53 20.79 20.90
CA ALA A 100 19.24 20.14 20.72
C ALA A 100 19.34 19.01 19.71
N SER A 101 18.47 18.01 19.85
CA SER A 101 18.38 16.94 18.88
C SER A 101 16.96 16.37 18.79
N GLU A 102 16.54 15.97 17.60
CA GLU A 102 15.26 15.30 17.37
C GLU A 102 15.35 14.36 16.16
N TRP A 103 14.45 13.38 16.04
CA TRP A 103 14.36 12.54 14.85
C TRP A 103 13.71 13.28 13.67
N SER A 104 14.20 13.02 12.45
CA SER A 104 13.65 13.58 11.21
C SER A 104 12.25 13.05 10.83
N SER A 105 11.71 12.14 11.63
CA SER A 105 10.36 11.60 11.48
C SER A 105 9.83 11.23 12.85
N PRO A 106 8.52 11.42 13.11
CA PRO A 106 7.90 10.89 14.31
C PRO A 106 7.88 9.36 14.31
N CYS A 107 7.90 8.79 15.51
CA CYS A 107 7.71 7.36 15.75
C CYS A 107 6.22 7.04 15.83
N VAL A 108 5.78 5.96 15.17
CA VAL A 108 4.45 5.37 15.40
C VAL A 108 4.48 4.69 16.76
N LYS A 109 3.67 5.19 17.69
CA LYS A 109 3.57 4.62 19.04
C LYS A 109 3.15 3.15 18.97
N SER A 110 3.93 2.29 19.61
CA SER A 110 3.60 0.88 19.82
C SER A 110 4.31 0.34 21.06
N ASP A 111 3.89 -0.83 21.53
CA ASP A 111 4.50 -1.52 22.68
C ASP A 111 5.86 -2.17 22.35
N LYS A 112 6.41 -1.89 21.16
CA LYS A 112 7.68 -2.45 20.73
C LYS A 112 8.85 -1.68 21.33
N LYS A 113 9.95 -2.42 21.61
CA LYS A 113 11.22 -1.86 22.07
C LYS A 113 11.79 -0.77 21.14
N VAL A 114 11.57 -0.91 19.83
CA VAL A 114 11.92 0.11 18.83
C VAL A 114 10.69 0.38 17.98
N ASN A 115 10.16 1.59 18.11
CA ASN A 115 9.01 2.03 17.35
C ASN A 115 9.40 2.37 15.91
N PRO A 116 8.57 2.00 14.92
CA PRO A 116 8.85 2.33 13.53
C PRO A 116 8.59 3.82 13.27
N PHE A 117 9.40 4.41 12.40
CA PHE A 117 9.21 5.79 11.97
C PHE A 117 8.15 5.89 10.87
N VAL A 118 7.33 6.94 10.94
CA VAL A 118 6.27 7.22 9.96
C VAL A 118 6.82 7.25 8.53
N MET A 119 7.92 7.97 8.29
CA MET A 119 8.50 8.08 6.95
C MET A 119 8.95 6.77 6.34
N ASN A 120 9.46 5.85 7.15
CA ASN A 120 9.84 4.53 6.66
C ASN A 120 8.61 3.72 6.20
N ILE A 121 7.48 3.84 6.90
CA ILE A 121 6.23 3.18 6.51
C ILE A 121 5.67 3.83 5.24
N LEU A 122 5.66 5.16 5.16
CA LEU A 122 5.16 5.88 3.99
C LEU A 122 6.00 5.59 2.74
N ALA A 123 7.33 5.59 2.84
CA ALA A 123 8.20 5.22 1.73
C ALA A 123 7.96 3.77 1.27
N ALA A 124 7.77 2.83 2.21
CA ALA A 124 7.44 1.46 1.88
C ALA A 124 6.07 1.33 1.18
N ARG A 125 5.06 2.08 1.65
CA ARG A 125 3.74 2.16 1.01
C ARG A 125 3.84 2.72 -0.41
N ALA A 126 4.55 3.83 -0.60
CA ALA A 126 4.72 4.50 -1.90
C ALA A 126 5.35 3.57 -2.96
N MET A 127 6.32 2.76 -2.54
CA MET A 127 6.91 1.75 -3.42
C MET A 127 5.92 0.66 -3.77
N GLN A 128 5.17 0.11 -2.80
CA GLN A 128 4.14 -0.89 -3.08
C GLN A 128 3.06 -0.37 -4.05
N THR A 129 2.59 0.86 -3.87
CA THR A 129 1.55 1.45 -4.73
C THR A 129 2.00 1.65 -6.17
N THR A 130 3.32 1.72 -6.41
CA THR A 130 3.90 1.84 -7.76
C THR A 130 4.36 0.50 -8.33
N GLY A 131 4.05 -0.63 -7.67
CA GLY A 131 4.53 -1.96 -8.07
C GLY A 131 6.02 -2.18 -7.80
N ASN A 132 6.68 -1.23 -7.14
CA ASN A 132 8.08 -1.28 -6.79
C ASN A 132 8.29 -1.92 -5.42
N HIS A 133 9.51 -2.43 -5.21
CA HIS A 133 9.87 -3.14 -3.99
C HIS A 133 11.09 -2.50 -3.33
N GLN A 134 11.54 -3.10 -2.23
CA GLN A 134 12.66 -2.63 -1.42
C GLN A 134 13.92 -2.24 -2.22
N THR A 135 14.28 -3.01 -3.26
CA THR A 135 15.48 -2.71 -4.07
C THR A 135 15.34 -1.36 -4.75
N ALA A 136 14.23 -1.13 -5.45
CA ALA A 136 13.94 0.16 -6.08
C ALA A 136 13.90 1.31 -5.07
N LEU A 137 13.36 1.09 -3.86
CA LEU A 137 13.43 2.06 -2.77
C LEU A 137 14.90 2.45 -2.50
N ASN A 138 15.74 1.45 -2.26
CA ASN A 138 17.15 1.69 -1.93
C ASN A 138 17.88 2.38 -3.07
N ASP A 139 17.66 1.95 -4.32
CA ASP A 139 18.31 2.51 -5.50
C ASP A 139 17.94 3.98 -5.70
N VAL A 140 16.66 4.32 -5.55
CA VAL A 140 16.16 5.71 -5.69
C VAL A 140 16.77 6.61 -4.62
N PHE A 141 16.72 6.22 -3.35
CA PHE A 141 17.26 7.05 -2.26
C PHE A 141 18.79 7.12 -2.25
N ALA A 142 19.48 6.07 -2.70
CA ALA A 142 20.93 6.09 -2.87
C ALA A 142 21.33 6.98 -4.05
N SER A 143 20.62 6.92 -5.17
CA SER A 143 20.89 7.75 -6.36
C SER A 143 20.68 9.24 -6.09
N MET A 144 19.76 9.58 -5.19
CA MET A 144 19.53 10.96 -4.73
C MET A 144 20.47 11.40 -3.60
N ILE A 145 21.39 10.53 -3.13
CA ILE A 145 22.31 10.81 -2.01
C ILE A 145 21.54 11.17 -0.71
N ILE A 146 20.32 10.66 -0.57
CA ILE A 146 19.48 10.90 0.63
C ILE A 146 19.81 9.87 1.72
N SER A 147 19.96 8.61 1.32
CA SER A 147 20.36 7.53 2.23
C SER A 147 21.10 6.45 1.47
N HIS A 148 22.25 6.03 2.01
CA HIS A 148 23.03 4.93 1.43
C HIS A 148 22.23 3.61 1.39
N ARG A 149 21.29 3.40 2.32
CA ARG A 149 20.43 2.22 2.35
C ARG A 149 19.08 2.58 2.95
N GLY A 150 18.10 2.82 2.08
CA GLY A 150 16.75 3.26 2.46
C GLY A 150 16.08 2.37 3.51
N LEU A 151 15.82 1.08 3.25
CA LEU A 151 15.33 0.14 4.26
C LEU A 151 16.07 -1.19 4.21
N HIS A 152 16.35 -1.74 5.39
CA HIS A 152 16.88 -3.10 5.51
C HIS A 152 15.80 -4.16 5.21
N THR A 153 16.19 -5.31 4.66
CA THR A 153 15.24 -6.33 4.15
C THR A 153 14.33 -6.88 5.24
N LYS A 154 14.87 -7.11 6.44
CA LYS A 154 14.06 -7.54 7.60
C LYS A 154 13.03 -6.48 7.99
N THR A 155 13.40 -5.21 7.97
CA THR A 155 12.51 -4.10 8.33
C THR A 155 11.39 -3.96 7.30
N TRP A 156 11.74 -3.97 6.00
CA TRP A 156 10.78 -3.97 4.91
C TRP A 156 9.78 -5.12 5.04
N GLN A 157 10.26 -6.36 5.18
CA GLN A 157 9.39 -7.53 5.32
C GLN A 157 8.48 -7.44 6.55
N GLY A 158 8.98 -6.90 7.66
CA GLY A 158 8.19 -6.61 8.85
C GLY A 158 7.05 -5.63 8.57
N TYR A 159 7.33 -4.52 7.87
CA TYR A 159 6.30 -3.55 7.49
C TYR A 159 5.27 -4.12 6.53
N VAL A 160 5.71 -4.85 5.50
CA VAL A 160 4.80 -5.50 4.56
C VAL A 160 3.86 -6.44 5.31
N LYS A 161 4.39 -7.29 6.18
CA LYS A 161 3.60 -8.30 6.89
C LYS A 161 2.66 -7.71 7.94
N GLU A 162 3.15 -6.77 8.75
CA GLU A 162 2.45 -6.36 9.97
C GLU A 162 1.64 -5.08 9.81
N LYS A 163 1.93 -4.27 8.78
CA LYS A 163 1.30 -2.95 8.59
C LYS A 163 0.62 -2.86 7.24
N LEU A 164 1.36 -3.05 6.15
CA LEU A 164 0.88 -2.72 4.81
C LEU A 164 -0.12 -3.76 4.27
N ALA A 165 0.20 -5.04 4.31
CA ALA A 165 -0.71 -6.08 3.80
C ALA A 165 -2.04 -6.12 4.58
N PRO A 166 -2.07 -6.09 5.93
CA PRO A 166 -3.34 -6.02 6.66
C PRO A 166 -4.15 -4.76 6.35
N ALA A 167 -3.49 -3.61 6.15
CA ALA A 167 -4.16 -2.39 5.77
C ALA A 167 -4.76 -2.47 4.35
N ALA A 168 -4.02 -3.04 3.40
CA ALA A 168 -4.49 -3.26 2.03
C ALA A 168 -5.68 -4.23 2.00
N THR A 169 -5.64 -5.32 2.78
CA THR A 169 -6.76 -6.26 2.90
C THR A 169 -8.01 -5.56 3.44
N ARG A 170 -7.91 -4.82 4.55
CA ARG A 170 -9.06 -4.07 5.09
C ARG A 170 -9.61 -3.06 4.10
N ALA A 171 -8.75 -2.35 3.37
CA ALA A 171 -9.18 -1.41 2.35
C ALA A 171 -9.94 -2.13 1.21
N ALA A 172 -9.42 -3.27 0.75
CA ALA A 172 -10.07 -4.10 -0.26
C ALA A 172 -11.43 -4.61 0.24
N ASP A 173 -11.52 -5.13 1.47
CA ASP A 173 -12.76 -5.60 2.08
C ASP A 173 -13.81 -4.49 2.17
N ASN A 174 -13.40 -3.28 2.57
CA ASN A 174 -14.29 -2.12 2.63
C ASN A 174 -14.81 -1.73 1.24
N VAL A 175 -13.94 -1.72 0.23
CA VAL A 175 -14.32 -1.40 -1.16
C VAL A 175 -15.26 -2.46 -1.71
N MET A 176 -14.99 -3.75 -1.49
CA MET A 176 -15.86 -4.85 -1.92
C MET A 176 -17.22 -4.79 -1.23
N ALA A 177 -17.25 -4.57 0.09
CA ALA A 177 -18.50 -4.44 0.82
C ALA A 177 -19.33 -3.24 0.35
N THR A 178 -18.68 -2.12 0.03
CA THR A 178 -19.34 -0.93 -0.53
C THR A 178 -19.87 -1.21 -1.93
N SER A 179 -19.08 -1.87 -2.76
CA SER A 179 -19.47 -2.29 -4.11
C SER A 179 -20.69 -3.20 -4.07
N ALA A 180 -20.70 -4.22 -3.20
CA ALA A 180 -21.82 -5.12 -3.03
C ALA A 180 -23.09 -4.40 -2.57
N ARG A 181 -23.00 -3.39 -1.67
CA ARG A 181 -24.14 -2.57 -1.26
C ARG A 181 -24.69 -1.73 -2.43
N SER A 182 -23.83 -1.13 -3.23
CA SER A 182 -24.22 -0.33 -4.40
C SER A 182 -24.90 -1.19 -5.46
N VAL A 183 -24.35 -2.39 -5.74
CA VAL A 183 -24.96 -3.36 -6.65
C VAL A 183 -26.32 -3.81 -6.13
N ARG A 184 -26.43 -4.17 -4.85
CA ARG A 184 -27.71 -4.55 -4.24
C ARG A 184 -28.77 -3.47 -4.43
N LYS A 185 -28.43 -2.22 -4.14
CA LYS A 185 -29.33 -1.08 -4.31
C LYS A 185 -29.78 -0.92 -5.76
N LEU A 186 -28.87 -1.04 -6.72
CA LEU A 186 -29.22 -0.97 -8.14
C LEU A 186 -30.25 -2.05 -8.50
N TYR A 187 -30.02 -3.30 -8.10
CA TYR A 187 -30.93 -4.40 -8.43
C TYR A 187 -32.30 -4.26 -7.75
N ASP A 188 -32.33 -3.70 -6.53
CA ASP A 188 -33.58 -3.32 -5.84
C ASP A 188 -34.33 -2.22 -6.62
N ASP A 189 -33.64 -1.15 -7.05
CA ASP A 189 -34.22 -0.04 -7.81
C ASP A 189 -34.75 -0.50 -9.18
N LEU A 190 -34.07 -1.46 -9.81
CA LEU A 190 -34.46 -2.07 -11.08
C LEU A 190 -35.55 -3.14 -10.96
N LYS A 191 -35.95 -3.50 -9.74
CA LYS A 191 -36.96 -4.54 -9.46
C LYS A 191 -36.63 -5.89 -10.10
N LEU A 192 -35.34 -6.23 -10.25
CA LEU A 192 -34.87 -7.43 -10.95
C LEU A 192 -35.00 -8.74 -10.14
N GLY A 193 -35.92 -8.81 -9.18
CA GLY A 193 -36.15 -10.02 -8.38
C GLY A 193 -34.93 -10.43 -7.52
N ASN A 194 -34.94 -11.68 -7.05
CA ASN A 194 -34.07 -12.20 -5.98
C ASN A 194 -32.61 -11.74 -6.04
N LEU A 195 -32.22 -10.87 -5.10
CA LEU A 195 -30.88 -10.30 -4.91
C LEU A 195 -29.72 -11.33 -4.82
N GLY A 196 -30.02 -12.62 -4.64
CA GLY A 196 -29.03 -13.70 -4.67
C GLY A 196 -28.61 -14.16 -6.07
N ASN A 197 -29.34 -13.79 -7.13
CA ASN A 197 -29.08 -14.23 -8.51
C ASN A 197 -28.75 -13.03 -9.41
N ILE A 198 -27.54 -12.51 -9.26
CA ILE A 198 -27.01 -11.46 -10.13
C ILE A 198 -26.18 -12.06 -11.27
N SER A 199 -26.20 -11.41 -12.43
CA SER A 199 -25.28 -11.75 -13.52
C SER A 199 -23.91 -11.15 -13.21
N VAL A 200 -22.85 -11.91 -13.45
CA VAL A 200 -21.47 -11.43 -13.27
C VAL A 200 -20.63 -11.73 -14.49
N THR A 201 -19.65 -10.89 -14.73
CA THR A 201 -18.54 -11.13 -15.65
C THR A 201 -17.31 -11.48 -14.84
N TYR A 202 -16.42 -12.29 -15.41
CA TYR A 202 -15.15 -12.65 -14.79
C TYR A 202 -14.02 -12.25 -15.71
N ASP A 203 -13.02 -11.59 -15.16
CA ASP A 203 -11.78 -11.28 -15.85
C ASP A 203 -10.59 -11.69 -14.98
N GLY A 204 -9.43 -11.88 -15.60
CA GLY A 204 -8.24 -12.27 -14.88
C GLY A 204 -6.98 -11.84 -15.60
N SER A 205 -5.96 -11.53 -14.81
CA SER A 205 -4.65 -11.16 -15.34
C SER A 205 -3.55 -11.97 -14.66
N TRP A 206 -2.47 -12.18 -15.39
CA TRP A 206 -1.28 -12.87 -14.92
C TRP A 206 -0.12 -11.89 -14.90
N MET A 207 0.74 -11.99 -13.89
CA MET A 207 1.97 -11.21 -13.87
C MET A 207 2.90 -11.68 -14.99
N THR A 208 2.94 -10.94 -16.11
CA THR A 208 3.74 -11.26 -17.29
C THR A 208 5.18 -10.77 -17.15
N ARG A 209 6.01 -11.49 -16.39
CA ARG A 209 7.47 -11.32 -16.45
C ARG A 209 8.12 -12.60 -16.96
N GLY A 210 8.24 -12.73 -18.28
CA GLY A 210 8.75 -13.91 -18.98
C GLY A 210 7.67 -14.95 -19.31
N HIS A 211 8.07 -16.17 -19.70
CA HIS A 211 7.18 -17.29 -20.05
C HIS A 211 6.64 -18.07 -18.84
N SER A 212 6.88 -17.61 -17.62
CA SER A 212 6.49 -18.28 -16.38
C SER A 212 5.84 -17.28 -15.42
N SER A 213 4.53 -17.12 -15.52
CA SER A 213 3.74 -16.33 -14.57
C SER A 213 3.49 -17.15 -13.31
N HIS A 214 3.97 -16.65 -12.17
CA HIS A 214 3.78 -17.32 -10.88
C HIS A 214 2.59 -16.78 -10.08
N ILE A 215 2.03 -15.66 -10.51
CA ILE A 215 0.99 -14.91 -9.81
C ILE A 215 -0.11 -14.58 -10.81
N GLY A 216 -1.34 -14.93 -10.46
CA GLY A 216 -2.55 -14.58 -11.19
C GLY A 216 -3.54 -13.89 -10.27
N VAL A 217 -4.35 -13.02 -10.84
CA VAL A 217 -5.49 -12.41 -10.16
C VAL A 217 -6.74 -12.67 -11.01
N GLY A 218 -7.80 -13.11 -10.36
CA GLY A 218 -9.13 -13.22 -10.94
C GLY A 218 -10.07 -12.26 -10.24
N VAL A 219 -10.97 -11.63 -10.99
CA VAL A 219 -11.92 -10.64 -10.47
C VAL A 219 -13.33 -10.95 -10.99
N VAL A 220 -14.31 -10.82 -10.10
CA VAL A 220 -15.74 -10.91 -10.42
C VAL A 220 -16.28 -9.49 -10.51
N ILE A 221 -16.86 -9.15 -11.65
CA ILE A 221 -17.31 -7.80 -12.00
C ILE A 221 -18.80 -7.85 -12.32
N GLU A 222 -19.58 -7.00 -11.67
CA GLU A 222 -20.99 -6.83 -12.01
C GLU A 222 -21.14 -5.98 -13.30
N PRO A 223 -21.87 -6.45 -14.31
CA PRO A 223 -21.84 -5.86 -15.65
C PRO A 223 -22.47 -4.46 -15.76
N PHE A 224 -23.48 -4.11 -14.95
CA PHE A 224 -24.16 -2.81 -15.08
C PHE A 224 -23.36 -1.68 -14.45
N THR A 225 -22.84 -1.90 -13.24
CA THR A 225 -22.05 -0.94 -12.47
C THR A 225 -20.58 -0.96 -12.84
N GLY A 226 -20.08 -2.10 -13.33
CA GLY A 226 -18.65 -2.34 -13.52
C GLY A 226 -17.86 -2.44 -12.22
N LEU A 227 -18.54 -2.62 -11.08
CA LEU A 227 -17.92 -2.73 -9.76
C LEU A 227 -17.43 -4.15 -9.50
N PHE A 228 -16.34 -4.25 -8.73
CA PHE A 228 -15.77 -5.52 -8.30
C PHE A 228 -16.55 -6.06 -7.10
N LEU A 229 -17.00 -7.30 -7.20
CA LEU A 229 -17.74 -7.99 -6.14
C LEU A 229 -16.87 -8.95 -5.35
N ASP A 230 -15.90 -9.57 -6.01
CA ASP A 230 -14.97 -10.52 -5.41
C ASP A 230 -13.68 -10.57 -6.23
N PHE A 231 -12.59 -11.00 -5.59
CA PHE A 231 -11.33 -11.28 -6.26
C PHE A 231 -10.58 -12.44 -5.60
N VAL A 232 -9.77 -13.12 -6.39
CA VAL A 232 -8.85 -14.14 -5.88
C VAL A 232 -7.46 -13.88 -6.42
N THR A 233 -6.47 -13.90 -5.53
CA THR A 233 -5.06 -13.90 -5.90
C THR A 233 -4.53 -15.32 -5.78
N LEU A 234 -4.06 -15.86 -6.89
CA LEU A 234 -3.44 -17.19 -6.96
C LEU A 234 -1.93 -17.02 -7.12
N SER A 235 -1.16 -17.74 -6.31
CA SER A 235 0.30 -17.83 -6.48
C SER A 235 0.74 -19.28 -6.41
N ASN A 236 1.47 -19.74 -7.43
CA ASN A 236 2.15 -21.04 -7.40
C ASN A 236 3.60 -20.90 -6.89
N PHE A 237 4.03 -19.68 -6.54
CA PHE A 237 5.34 -19.40 -5.96
C PHE A 237 5.24 -18.99 -4.50
N CYS A 238 6.11 -19.58 -3.68
CA CYS A 238 6.32 -19.16 -2.30
C CYS A 238 7.81 -19.02 -2.05
N ALA A 239 8.27 -17.79 -1.81
CA ALA A 239 9.68 -17.51 -1.53
C ALA A 239 10.17 -18.19 -0.23
N GLY A 240 9.25 -18.52 0.68
CA GLY A 240 9.54 -19.33 1.86
C GLY A 240 9.80 -20.79 1.51
N CYS A 241 9.01 -21.37 0.62
CA CYS A 241 9.21 -22.74 0.13
C CYS A 241 10.46 -22.86 -0.76
N GLU A 242 10.75 -21.81 -1.52
CA GLU A 242 11.94 -21.80 -2.37
C GLU A 242 13.24 -21.83 -1.55
N ARG A 243 13.29 -21.06 -0.46
CA ARG A 243 14.48 -20.98 0.41
C ARG A 243 14.50 -22.00 1.56
N GLY A 244 13.39 -22.69 1.78
CA GLY A 244 13.25 -23.68 2.84
C GLY A 244 14.04 -24.96 2.56
N PRO A 245 14.13 -25.86 3.56
CA PRO A 245 14.65 -27.22 3.36
C PRO A 245 13.91 -27.92 2.21
N LYS A 246 14.63 -28.74 1.44
CA LYS A 246 14.05 -29.49 0.31
C LYS A 246 13.58 -30.86 0.76
N VAL A 247 12.73 -31.50 -0.05
CA VAL A 247 12.26 -32.87 0.20
C VAL A 247 13.48 -33.79 0.29
N GLY A 248 13.64 -34.47 1.43
CA GLY A 248 14.81 -35.30 1.75
C GLY A 248 15.67 -34.76 2.88
N ASP A 249 15.54 -33.48 3.23
CA ASP A 249 16.17 -32.91 4.42
C ASP A 249 15.42 -33.38 5.69
N PRO A 250 16.12 -33.90 6.72
CA PRO A 250 15.49 -34.25 8.00
C PRO A 250 14.67 -33.12 8.63
N ALA A 251 15.05 -31.87 8.41
CA ALA A 251 14.33 -30.69 8.92
C ALA A 251 13.06 -30.35 8.12
N TYR A 252 12.84 -30.99 6.96
CA TYR A 252 11.75 -30.65 6.04
C TYR A 252 10.35 -30.80 6.66
N GLN A 253 10.08 -31.92 7.35
CA GLN A 253 8.73 -32.18 7.87
C GLN A 253 8.36 -31.19 8.97
N ALA A 254 9.25 -30.98 9.94
CA ALA A 254 9.05 -29.99 11.00
C ALA A 254 8.89 -28.57 10.43
N TRP A 255 9.69 -28.21 9.41
CA TRP A 255 9.54 -26.93 8.73
C TRP A 255 8.19 -26.80 8.01
N LYS A 256 7.75 -27.83 7.28
CA LYS A 256 6.48 -27.85 6.53
C LYS A 256 5.27 -27.70 7.46
N GLU A 257 5.25 -28.43 8.58
CA GLU A 257 4.20 -28.36 9.59
C GLU A 257 4.11 -26.97 10.23
N SER A 258 5.26 -26.34 10.52
CA SER A 258 5.33 -24.98 11.06
C SER A 258 4.80 -23.89 10.12
N ARG A 259 4.69 -24.21 8.81
CA ARG A 259 4.22 -23.30 7.76
C ARG A 259 2.74 -23.49 7.44
N LEU A 260 2.24 -24.74 7.45
CA LEU A 260 0.82 -25.04 7.23
C LEU A 260 -0.09 -24.46 8.33
N SER A 261 0.40 -24.38 9.56
CA SER A 261 -0.29 -23.75 10.70
C SER A 261 -0.36 -22.22 10.63
N LYS A 262 0.39 -21.60 9.70
CA LYS A 262 0.43 -20.15 9.47
C LYS A 262 -0.23 -19.82 8.12
N LYS A 263 -1.47 -20.29 7.91
CA LYS A 263 -2.24 -19.90 6.72
C LYS A 263 -2.25 -18.37 6.62
N HIS A 264 -1.74 -17.88 5.49
CA HIS A 264 -1.75 -16.49 5.07
C HIS A 264 -3.12 -16.11 4.53
#